data_AF-A0A8J4K8M2-F1
#
_entry.id   AF-A0A8J4K8M2-F1
#
_cell.length_a   1.000
_cell.length_b   1.000
_cell.length_c   1.000
_cell.angle_alpha   90.00
_cell.angle_beta   90.00
_cell.angle_gamma   90.00
#
_symmetry.space_group_name_H-M   'P 1'
#
loop_
_entity.id
_entity.type
_entity.pdbx_description
1 polymer ?
#
loop_
_entity_poly.entity_id
_entity_poly.type
_entity_poly.pdbx_seq_one_letter_code
_entity_poly.pdbx_strand_id
1 'polypeptide(L)' 'LSVALSGTILSRCPACARNFANLYCNNICSPDQSLFTNVTRVVNRTILGKPQLAVVEYQCFYQQDFAD' A
#
# COMPACT_ATOMS: atom_id res chain seq x y z
N LEU A 1 1.54 1.49 12.88
CA LEU A 1 1.64 2.97 13.04
C LEU A 1 1.45 3.74 11.73
N SER A 2 1.81 3.17 10.57
CA SER A 2 1.87 3.85 9.26
C SER A 2 0.59 4.60 8.84
N VAL A 3 -0.60 4.09 9.18
CA VAL A 3 -1.90 4.68 8.75
C VAL A 3 -2.61 5.42 9.90
N ALA A 4 -2.06 5.36 11.12
CA ALA A 4 -2.77 5.77 12.34
C ALA A 4 -3.06 7.27 12.40
N LEU A 5 -2.07 8.11 12.03
CA LEU A 5 -2.23 9.57 12.04
C LEU A 5 -3.31 10.03 11.04
N SER A 6 -3.23 9.55 9.80
CA SER A 6 -4.22 9.87 8.76
C SER A 6 -5.61 9.36 9.15
N GLY A 7 -5.71 8.18 9.75
CA GLY A 7 -6.97 7.66 10.30
C GLY A 7 -7.58 8.59 11.35
N THR A 8 -6.77 9.14 12.26
CA THR A 8 -7.24 10.12 13.25
C THR A 8 -7.70 11.42 12.60
N ILE A 9 -6.97 11.94 11.62
CA ILE A 9 -7.34 13.18 10.92
C ILE A 9 -8.66 13.01 10.16
N LEU A 10 -8.83 11.88 9.47
CA LEU A 10 -10.02 11.60 8.66
C LEU A 10 -11.20 11.06 9.49
N SER A 11 -11.02 10.82 10.79
CA SER A 11 -12.02 10.20 11.67
C SER A 11 -13.37 10.93 11.72
N ARG A 12 -13.40 12.24 11.45
CA ARG A 12 -14.63 13.04 11.40
C ARG A 12 -15.53 12.70 10.20
N CYS A 13 -14.98 12.10 9.14
CA CYS A 13 -15.73 11.65 7.97
C CYS A 13 -15.45 10.17 7.69
N PRO A 14 -16.35 9.25 8.08
CA PRO A 14 -16.14 7.81 7.91
C PRO A 14 -15.90 7.38 6.46
N ALA A 15 -16.51 8.06 5.49
CA ALA A 15 -16.33 7.79 4.07
C ALA A 15 -14.88 8.09 3.63
N CYS A 16 -14.35 9.26 3.99
CA CYS A 16 -12.97 9.63 3.71
C CYS A 16 -11.98 8.65 4.36
N ALA A 17 -12.20 8.30 5.63
CA ALA A 17 -11.35 7.35 6.34
C ALA A 17 -11.37 5.96 5.67
N ARG A 18 -12.54 5.49 5.22
CA ARG A 18 -12.69 4.22 4.52
C ARG A 18 -12.03 4.22 3.15
N ASN A 19 -12.24 5.25 2.34
CA ASN A 19 -11.61 5.35 1.01
C ASN A 19 -10.09 5.39 1.12
N PHE A 20 -9.56 6.18 2.06
CA PHE A 20 -8.13 6.22 2.36
C PHE A 20 -7.61 4.85 2.79
N ALA A 21 -8.25 4.18 3.75
CA ALA A 21 -7.85 2.84 4.18
C ALA A 21 -7.89 1.83 3.02
N ASN A 22 -8.92 1.88 2.18
CA ASN A 22 -9.07 1.00 1.02
C ASN A 22 -7.93 1.16 0.01
N LEU A 23 -7.42 2.37 -0.22
CA LEU A 23 -6.27 2.59 -1.10
C LEU A 23 -5.05 1.80 -0.60
N TYR A 24 -4.73 1.85 0.69
CA TYR A 24 -3.62 1.06 1.26
C TYR A 24 -3.90 -0.44 1.29
N CYS A 25 -5.12 -0.85 1.63
CA CYS A 25 -5.50 -2.26 1.62
C CYS A 25 -5.37 -2.87 0.23
N ASN A 26 -5.74 -2.16 -0.83
CA ASN A 26 -5.54 -2.64 -2.20
C ASN A 26 -4.04 -2.77 -2.52
N ASN A 27 -3.26 -1.73 -2.21
CA ASN A 27 -1.81 -1.74 -2.45
C ASN A 27 -1.05 -2.83 -1.70
N ILE A 28 -1.58 -3.40 -0.60
CA ILE A 28 -0.84 -4.32 0.28
C ILE A 28 -1.44 -5.73 0.28
N CYS A 29 -2.77 -5.84 0.27
CA CYS A 29 -3.49 -7.08 0.56
C CYS A 29 -4.39 -7.56 -0.59
N SER A 30 -4.52 -6.81 -1.69
CA SER A 30 -5.36 -7.25 -2.82
C SER A 30 -4.83 -8.59 -3.37
N PRO A 31 -5.71 -9.58 -3.63
CA PRO A 31 -5.29 -10.79 -4.32
C PRO A 31 -4.80 -10.51 -5.75
N ASP A 32 -5.25 -9.40 -6.35
CA ASP A 32 -4.92 -8.97 -7.70
C ASP A 32 -3.90 -7.82 -7.72
N GLN A 33 -3.14 -7.64 -6.63
CA GLN A 33 -2.15 -6.55 -6.46
C GLN A 33 -1.18 -6.41 -7.65
N SER A 34 -0.78 -7.53 -8.27
CA SER A 34 0.14 -7.54 -9.41
C SER A 34 -0.43 -6.90 -10.68
N LEU A 35 -1.75 -6.73 -10.78
CA LEU A 35 -2.38 -6.08 -11.95
C LEU A 35 -2.15 -4.56 -11.98
N PHE A 36 -1.89 -3.95 -10.82
CA PHE A 36 -1.82 -2.48 -10.67
C PHE A 36 -0.62 -2.00 -9.85
N THR A 37 0.30 -2.89 -9.51
CA THR A 37 1.57 -2.51 -8.86
C THR A 37 2.77 -3.08 -9.62
N ASN A 38 3.88 -2.35 -9.63
CA ASN A 38 5.13 -2.78 -10.24
C ASN A 38 6.31 -2.50 -9.30
N VAL A 39 7.07 -3.53 -8.92
CA VAL A 39 8.24 -3.38 -8.05
C VAL A 39 9.41 -2.84 -8.85
N THR A 40 9.95 -1.69 -8.43
CA THR A 40 11.06 -1.01 -9.12
C THR A 40 12.40 -1.19 -8.42
N ARG A 41 12.40 -1.44 -7.09
CA ARG A 41 13.63 -1.66 -6.33
C ARG A 41 13.45 -2.66 -5.19
N VAL A 42 14.41 -3.57 -5.09
CA VAL A 42 14.53 -4.56 -4.01
C VAL A 42 15.90 -4.50 -3.34
N VAL A 43 15.99 -4.93 -2.09
CA VAL A 43 17.25 -5.11 -1.37
C VAL A 43 17.33 -6.51 -0.77
N ASN A 44 18.54 -7.07 -0.68
CA ASN A 44 18.75 -8.34 0.00
C ASN A 44 18.65 -8.14 1.51
N ARG A 45 17.78 -8.91 2.16
CA ARG A 45 17.61 -8.94 3.62
C ARG A 45 17.63 -10.38 4.10
N THR A 46 18.51 -10.69 5.05
CA THR A 46 18.54 -12.00 5.68
C THR A 46 17.44 -12.07 6.73
N ILE A 47 16.45 -12.94 6.53
CA ILE A 47 15.38 -13.21 7.49
C ILE A 47 15.49 -14.69 7.89
N LEU A 48 15.60 -14.95 9.19
CA LEU A 48 15.76 -16.31 9.74
C LEU A 48 16.92 -17.10 9.10
N GLY A 49 18.06 -16.44 8.82
CA GLY A 49 19.25 -17.05 8.23
C GLY A 49 19.16 -17.35 6.73
N LYS A 50 18.07 -16.98 6.06
CA LYS A 50 17.90 -17.13 4.61
C LYS A 50 17.90 -15.75 3.92
N PRO A 51 18.62 -15.57 2.80
CA PRO A 51 18.52 -14.35 2.02
C PRO A 51 17.12 -14.24 1.39
N GLN A 52 16.45 -13.12 1.59
CA GLN A 52 15.17 -12.78 0.99
C GLN A 52 15.25 -11.41 0.33
N LEU A 53 14.44 -11.22 -0.71
CA LEU A 53 14.31 -9.92 -1.36
C LEU A 53 13.23 -9.10 -0.64
N ALA A 54 13.61 -7.94 -0.13
CA ALA A 54 12.69 -6.98 0.46
C ALA A 54 12.39 -5.87 -0.54
N VAL A 55 11.11 -5.60 -0.78
CA VAL A 55 10.65 -4.49 -1.64
C VAL A 55 10.87 -3.17 -0.90
N VAL A 56 11.57 -2.24 -1.54
CA VAL A 56 11.82 -0.89 -1.00
C VAL A 56 11.25 0.22 -1.88
N GLU A 57 10.78 -0.12 -3.08
CA GLU A 57 10.10 0.81 -3.99
C GLU A 57 9.20 0.04 -4.94
N TYR A 58 7.99 0.56 -5.14
CA TYR A 58 7.04 0.07 -6.13
C TYR A 58 6.20 1.24 -6.65
N GLN A 59 5.75 1.13 -7.89
CA GLN A 59 4.80 2.03 -8.53
C GLN A 59 3.39 1.46 -8.39
N CYS A 60 2.40 2.34 -8.26
CA CYS A 60 0.97 1.99 -8.28
C CYS A 60 0.29 2.69 -9.45
N PHE A 61 -0.59 1.99 -10.15
CA PHE A 61 -1.31 2.49 -11.30
C PHE A 61 -2.80 2.50 -11.00
N TYR A 62 -3.37 3.68 -10.78
CA TYR A 62 -4.79 3.87 -10.51
C TYR A 62 -5.48 4.58 -11.66
N GLN A 63 -6.77 4.27 -11.86
CA GLN A 63 -7.64 5.06 -12.73
C GLN A 63 -7.90 6.43 -12.09
N GLN A 64 -8.00 7.48 -12.91
CA GLN A 64 -8.22 8.84 -12.42
C GLN A 64 -9.53 8.95 -11.63
N ASP A 65 -10.61 8.36 -12.13
CA ASP A 65 -11.94 8.37 -11.49
C ASP A 65 -11.96 7.73 -10.10
N PHE A 66 -10.98 6.89 -9.77
CA PHE A 66 -10.83 6.33 -8.41
C PHE A 66 -10.13 7.31 -7.46
N ALA A 67 -9.29 8.20 -8.00
CA ALA A 67 -8.49 9.16 -7.24
C ALA A 67 -9.15 10.54 -7.10
N ASP A 68 -10.06 10.90 -8.02
CA ASP A 68 -10.91 12.09 -7.96
C ASP A 68 -11.98 11.99 -6.86
#